data_AF-A0A242MX17-F1
#
_entry.id   AF-A0A242MX17-F1
#
_cell.length_a   1.000
_cell.length_b   1.000
_cell.length_c   1.000
_cell.angle_alpha   90.00
_cell.angle_beta   90.00
_cell.angle_gamma   90.00
#
_symmetry.space_group_name_H-M   'P 1'
#
loop_
_entity.id
_entity.type
_entity.pdbx_description
1 polymer ?
#
loop_
_entity_poly.entity_id
_entity_poly.type
_entity_poly.pdbx_seq_one_letter_code
_entity_poly.pdbx_strand_id
1 'polypeptide(L)'
;MRAHWADREKDFDAPYSADALARLVREAVRRIAGDLLREGALSYDAHAKLLATSAHAFRHTFGTRAVAREMPIDVVQRILGHASLQTTSIYVRAERQRMLDAAAQYYPEDGG
;
A
#
# COMPACT_ATOMS: atom_id res chain seq x y z
N MET A 1 -42.32 5.99 15.68
CA MET A 1 -42.19 4.52 15.73
C MET A 1 -41.20 4.09 14.65
N ARG A 2 -39.98 3.77 15.12
CA ARG A 2 -38.77 3.14 14.54
C ARG A 2 -38.51 3.11 13.02
N ALA A 3 -37.36 3.67 12.65
CA ALA A 3 -36.67 3.53 11.37
C ALA A 3 -36.02 2.15 11.22
N HIS A 4 -36.16 1.56 10.02
CA HIS A 4 -35.48 0.33 9.58
C HIS A 4 -34.03 0.64 9.20
N TRP A 5 -33.11 0.54 10.16
CA TRP A 5 -31.66 0.45 9.93
C TRP A 5 -31.15 -0.85 10.57
N ALA A 6 -31.37 -1.95 9.88
CA ALA A 6 -30.75 -3.27 10.04
C ALA A 6 -31.25 -4.04 8.80
N ASP A 7 -30.45 -4.41 7.82
CA ASP A 7 -29.29 -5.27 7.97
C ASP A 7 -28.36 -5.02 6.77
N ARG A 8 -27.12 -4.59 7.01
CA ARG A 8 -26.07 -4.77 6.00
C ARG A 8 -25.36 -6.06 6.38
N GLU A 9 -26.03 -7.18 6.10
CA GLU A 9 -25.34 -8.46 5.95
C GLU A 9 -24.24 -8.21 4.93
N LYS A 10 -22.99 -8.15 5.43
CA LYS A 10 -21.83 -8.04 4.57
C LYS A 10 -21.84 -9.29 3.71
N ASP A 11 -22.05 -9.10 2.43
CA ASP A 11 -22.08 -10.16 1.44
C ASP A 11 -20.70 -10.86 1.42
N PHE A 12 -20.60 -11.97 2.17
CA PHE A 12 -19.37 -12.75 2.39
C PHE A 12 -19.21 -13.85 1.34
N ASP A 13 -20.07 -13.91 0.33
CA ASP A 13 -20.26 -15.08 -0.52
C ASP A 13 -19.26 -15.18 -1.70
N ALA A 14 -18.35 -14.21 -1.84
CA ALA A 14 -17.26 -14.27 -2.81
C ALA A 14 -15.91 -14.56 -2.13
N PRO A 15 -15.31 -15.75 -2.31
CA PRO A 15 -14.02 -16.12 -1.69
C PRO A 15 -12.86 -15.17 -2.06
N TYR A 16 -13.02 -14.34 -3.09
CA TYR A 16 -12.04 -13.35 -3.55
C TYR A 16 -12.55 -11.90 -3.49
N SER A 17 -13.50 -11.56 -2.62
CA SER A 17 -13.85 -10.15 -2.41
C SER A 17 -12.63 -9.35 -1.94
N ALA A 18 -12.61 -8.04 -2.23
CA ALA A 18 -11.52 -7.17 -1.78
C ALA A 18 -11.34 -7.21 -0.24
N ASP A 19 -12.45 -7.38 0.49
CA ASP A 19 -12.45 -7.51 1.95
C ASP A 19 -11.88 -8.86 2.42
N ALA A 20 -12.21 -9.95 1.71
CA ALA A 20 -11.64 -11.27 1.98
C ALA A 20 -10.12 -11.29 1.76
N LEU A 21 -9.63 -10.69 0.67
CA LEU A 21 -8.20 -10.55 0.43
C LEU A 21 -7.51 -9.68 1.49
N ALA A 22 -8.11 -8.54 1.86
CA ALA A 22 -7.56 -7.67 2.89
C ALA A 22 -7.45 -8.39 4.25
N ARG A 23 -8.44 -9.22 4.60
CA ARG A 23 -8.41 -10.08 5.79
C ARG A 23 -7.30 -11.13 5.68
N LEU A 24 -7.21 -11.85 4.57
CA LEU A 24 -6.18 -12.86 4.34
C LEU A 24 -4.77 -12.28 4.52
N VAL A 25 -4.49 -11.15 3.87
CA VAL A 25 -3.19 -10.46 3.98
C VAL A 25 -2.89 -10.07 5.42
N ARG A 26 -3.87 -9.49 6.13
CA ARG A 26 -3.70 -9.07 7.53
C ARG A 26 -3.38 -10.25 8.45
N GLU A 27 -4.11 -11.36 8.30
CA GLU A 27 -3.87 -12.56 9.09
C GLU A 27 -2.52 -13.21 8.76
N ALA A 28 -2.14 -13.26 7.48
CA ALA A 28 -0.83 -13.75 7.06
C ALA A 28 0.31 -12.92 7.66
N VAL A 29 0.24 -11.58 7.56
CA VAL A 29 1.24 -10.68 8.14
C VAL A 29 1.36 -10.89 9.65
N ARG A 30 0.23 -10.96 10.37
CA ARG A 30 0.26 -11.16 11.83
C ARG A 30 0.97 -12.46 12.21
N ARG A 31 0.66 -13.57 11.53
CA ARG A 31 1.26 -14.87 11.78
C ARG A 31 2.75 -14.87 11.47
N ILE A 32 3.12 -14.50 10.25
CA ILE A 32 4.51 -14.50 9.78
C ILE A 32 5.38 -13.55 10.61
N ALA A 33 4.91 -12.33 10.88
CA ALA A 33 5.67 -11.38 11.68
C ALA A 33 5.87 -11.87 13.13
N GLY A 34 4.89 -12.59 13.69
CA GLY A 34 5.01 -13.22 15.00
C GLY A 34 6.04 -14.36 15.02
N ASP A 35 6.04 -15.19 13.99
CA ASP A 35 7.00 -16.30 13.84
C ASP A 35 8.43 -15.76 13.71
N LEU A 36 8.64 -14.79 12.81
CA LEU A 36 9.95 -14.16 12.61
C LEU A 36 10.47 -13.40 13.84
N LEU A 37 9.58 -12.81 14.65
CA LEU A 37 9.99 -12.20 15.93
C LEU A 37 10.46 -13.27 16.93
N ARG A 38 9.75 -14.41 17.03
CA ARG A 38 10.13 -15.52 17.91
C ARG A 38 11.45 -16.16 17.51
N GLU A 39 11.72 -16.22 16.22
CA GLU A 39 12.98 -16.71 15.65
C GLU A 39 14.14 -15.72 15.80
N GLY A 40 13.88 -14.48 16.26
CA GLY A 40 14.89 -13.43 16.36
C GLY A 40 15.27 -12.79 15.02
N ALA A 41 14.55 -13.09 13.94
CA ALA A 41 14.78 -12.53 12.61
C ALA A 41 14.24 -11.10 12.46
N LEU A 42 13.32 -10.69 13.33
CA LEU A 42 12.78 -9.32 13.39
C LEU A 42 13.07 -8.65 14.73
N SER A 43 13.36 -7.35 14.69
CA SER A 43 13.30 -6.50 15.88
C SER A 43 11.84 -6.24 16.29
N TYR A 44 11.63 -5.86 17.56
CA TYR A 44 10.30 -5.47 18.05
C TYR A 44 9.70 -4.28 17.27
N ASP A 45 10.52 -3.31 16.88
CA ASP A 45 10.09 -2.17 16.08
C ASP A 45 9.64 -2.61 14.67
N ALA A 46 10.41 -3.47 14.00
CA ALA A 46 10.05 -4.00 12.69
C ALA A 46 8.76 -4.84 12.76
N HIS A 47 8.61 -5.64 13.81
CA HIS A 47 7.40 -6.39 14.08
C HIS A 47 6.18 -5.47 14.26
N ALA A 48 6.29 -4.43 15.09
CA ALA A 48 5.21 -3.46 15.31
C ALA A 48 4.81 -2.73 14.02
N LYS A 49 5.80 -2.32 13.21
CA LYS A 49 5.56 -1.70 11.90
C LYS A 49 4.84 -2.63 10.93
N LEU A 50 5.19 -3.91 10.90
CA LEU A 50 4.50 -4.90 10.08
C LEU A 50 3.06 -5.13 10.54
N LEU A 51 2.80 -5.19 11.84
CA LEU A 51 1.42 -5.32 12.36
C LEU A 51 0.53 -4.10 12.05
N ALA A 52 1.13 -2.91 11.93
CA ALA A 52 0.43 -1.70 11.52
C ALA A 52 0.20 -1.61 9.99
N THR A 53 0.76 -2.53 9.19
CA THR A 53 0.62 -2.49 7.73
C THR A 53 -0.73 -3.04 7.25
N SER A 54 -1.03 -2.81 5.97
CA SER A 54 -2.25 -3.31 5.34
C SER A 54 -2.02 -3.71 3.88
N ALA A 55 -2.98 -4.43 3.29
CA ALA A 55 -2.98 -4.71 1.85
C ALA A 55 -2.88 -3.43 1.01
N HIS A 56 -3.51 -2.35 1.47
CA HIS A 56 -3.40 -1.04 0.82
C HIS A 56 -1.98 -0.46 0.94
N ALA A 57 -1.32 -0.58 2.09
CA ALA A 57 0.07 -0.15 2.25
C ALA A 57 1.02 -0.90 1.30
N PHE A 58 0.86 -2.22 1.16
CA PHE A 58 1.64 -3.00 0.18
C PHE A 58 1.38 -2.57 -1.27
N ARG A 59 0.12 -2.33 -1.64
CA ARG A 59 -0.26 -1.77 -2.94
C ARG A 59 0.45 -0.43 -3.19
N HIS A 60 0.50 0.43 -2.17
CA HIS A 60 1.20 1.70 -2.23
C HIS A 60 2.70 1.52 -2.44
N THR A 61 3.35 0.64 -1.68
CA THR A 61 4.78 0.34 -1.84
C THR A 61 5.08 -0.17 -3.24
N PHE A 62 4.28 -1.09 -3.76
CA PHE A 62 4.44 -1.61 -5.12
C PHE A 62 4.30 -0.49 -6.16
N GLY A 63 3.19 0.25 -6.17
CA GLY A 63 2.92 1.27 -7.18
C GLY A 63 3.98 2.37 -7.20
N THR A 64 4.39 2.81 -6.00
CA THR A 64 5.46 3.80 -5.84
C THR A 64 6.78 3.30 -6.41
N ARG A 65 7.18 2.06 -6.10
CA ARG A 65 8.45 1.47 -6.59
C ARG A 65 8.43 1.16 -8.08
N ALA A 66 7.28 0.77 -8.64
CA ALA A 66 7.15 0.48 -10.05
C ALA A 66 7.33 1.75 -10.89
N VAL A 67 6.69 2.84 -10.49
CA VAL A 67 6.85 4.15 -11.15
C VAL A 67 8.27 4.70 -10.98
N ALA A 68 8.87 4.57 -9.80
CA ALA A 68 10.27 4.95 -9.57
C ALA A 68 11.26 4.16 -10.44
N ARG A 69 10.86 2.98 -10.94
CA ARG A 69 11.63 2.15 -11.88
C ARG A 69 11.16 2.31 -13.32
N GLU A 70 10.52 3.44 -13.62
CA GLU A 70 10.09 3.84 -14.97
C GLU A 70 9.11 2.86 -15.64
N MET A 71 8.39 2.05 -14.86
CA MET A 71 7.32 1.23 -15.42
C MET A 71 6.21 2.14 -15.97
N PRO A 72 5.76 1.94 -17.23
CA PRO A 72 4.68 2.73 -17.80
C PRO A 72 3.43 2.74 -16.91
N ILE A 73 2.82 3.91 -16.71
CA ILE A 73 1.73 4.10 -15.74
C ILE A 73 0.49 3.26 -16.06
N ASP A 74 0.21 3.01 -17.34
CA ASP A 74 -0.88 2.16 -17.82
C ASP A 74 -0.63 0.68 -17.48
N VAL A 75 0.63 0.23 -17.53
CA VAL A 75 1.03 -1.11 -17.08
C VAL A 75 0.84 -1.24 -15.57
N VAL A 76 1.31 -0.27 -14.78
CA VAL A 76 1.12 -0.25 -13.32
C VAL A 76 -0.37 -0.26 -12.96
N GLN A 77 -1.18 0.55 -13.66
CA GLN A 77 -2.63 0.61 -13.47
C GLN A 77 -3.30 -0.74 -13.72
N ARG A 78 -2.93 -1.43 -14.81
CA ARG A 78 -3.48 -2.74 -15.16
C ARG A 78 -3.09 -3.82 -14.16
N ILE A 79 -1.82 -3.87 -13.72
CA ILE A 79 -1.37 -4.82 -12.69
C ILE A 79 -2.13 -4.62 -11.38
N LEU A 80 -2.36 -3.36 -11.00
CA LEU A 80 -3.09 -3.04 -9.78
C LEU A 80 -4.61 -3.21 -9.91
N GLY A 81 -5.14 -3.35 -11.13
CA GLY A 81 -6.58 -3.43 -11.38
C GLY A 81 -7.33 -2.15 -10.99
N HIS A 82 -6.70 -0.98 -11.08
CA HIS A 82 -7.41 0.28 -10.83
C HIS A 82 -8.42 0.56 -11.96
N ALA A 83 -9.64 0.96 -11.62
CA ALA A 83 -10.66 1.33 -12.62
C ALA A 83 -10.32 2.60 -13.41
N SER A 84 -9.41 3.44 -12.91
CA SER A 84 -8.99 4.68 -13.58
C SER A 84 -7.50 4.98 -13.36
N LEU A 85 -6.92 5.77 -14.26
CA LEU A 85 -5.55 6.27 -14.11
C LEU A 85 -5.42 7.30 -12.97
N GLN A 86 -6.52 7.93 -12.55
CA GLN A 86 -6.52 8.95 -11.51
C GLN A 86 -5.97 8.42 -10.18
N THR A 87 -6.35 7.20 -9.78
CA THR A 87 -5.83 6.53 -8.57
C THR A 87 -4.39 6.06 -8.72
N THR A 88 -3.88 5.87 -9.94
CA THR A 88 -2.48 5.50 -10.20
C THR A 88 -1.58 6.74 -10.28
N SER A 89 -2.12 7.89 -10.70
CA SER A 89 -1.39 9.16 -10.86
C SER A 89 -0.76 9.67 -9.56
N ILE A 90 -1.25 9.22 -8.40
CA ILE A 90 -0.66 9.50 -7.09
C ILE A 90 0.81 9.05 -7.00
N TYR A 91 1.18 7.94 -7.68
CA TYR A 91 2.54 7.42 -7.66
C TYR A 91 3.50 8.25 -8.52
N VAL A 92 3.02 8.80 -9.64
CA VAL A 92 3.80 9.72 -10.49
C VAL A 92 4.07 11.03 -9.76
N ARG A 93 3.07 11.58 -9.06
CA ARG A 93 3.28 12.78 -8.24
C ARG A 93 4.30 12.56 -7.13
N ALA A 94 4.21 11.41 -6.46
CA ALA A 94 5.16 11.04 -5.41
C ALA A 94 6.59 10.87 -5.95
N GLU A 95 6.76 10.27 -7.14
CA GLU A 95 8.08 10.15 -7.77
C GLU A 95 8.64 11.51 -8.20
N ARG A 96 7.80 12.36 -8.83
CA ARG A 96 8.20 13.72 -9.19
C ARG A 96 8.69 14.51 -7.97
N GLN A 97 8.00 14.41 -6.83
CA GLN A 97 8.44 15.07 -5.61
C GLN A 97 9.81 14.54 -5.15
N ARG A 98 10.02 13.22 -5.15
CA ARG A 98 11.34 12.64 -4.81
C ARG A 98 12.45 13.13 -5.74
N MET A 99 12.18 13.23 -7.05
CA MET A 99 13.14 13.78 -8.00
C MET A 99 13.49 15.24 -7.68
N LEU A 100 12.50 16.07 -7.35
CA LEU A 100 12.72 17.47 -6.95
C LEU A 100 13.54 17.57 -5.66
N ASP A 101 13.21 16.77 -4.64
CA ASP A 101 13.92 16.75 -3.37
C ASP A 101 15.39 16.31 -3.56
N ALA A 102 15.63 15.28 -4.39
CA ALA A 102 16.97 14.81 -4.72
C ALA A 102 17.76 15.86 -5.53
N ALA A 103 17.11 16.54 -6.49
CA ALA A 103 17.73 17.61 -7.24
C ALA A 103 18.12 18.79 -6.32
N ALA A 104 17.26 19.17 -5.36
CA ALA A 104 17.55 20.23 -4.39
C ALA A 104 18.71 19.87 -3.43
N GLN A 105 18.94 18.58 -3.15
CA GLN A 105 20.12 18.15 -2.41
C GLN A 105 21.41 18.26 -3.22
N TYR A 106 21.33 18.11 -4.55
CA TYR A 106 22.48 18.17 -5.45
C TYR A 106 22.79 19.59 -5.91
N TYR A 107 21.75 20.42 -6.05
CA TYR A 107 21.80 21.85 -6.26
C TYR A 107 21.22 22.54 -5.02
N PRO A 108 21.89 22.46 -3.85
CA PRO A 108 21.57 23.40 -2.78
C PRO A 108 21.73 24.78 -3.40
N GLU A 109 20.81 25.70 -3.13
CA GLU A 109 20.82 27.06 -3.71
C GLU A 109 22.19 27.73 -3.46
N ASP A 110 23.13 27.55 -4.39
CA ASP A 110 24.45 28.16 -4.37
C ASP A 110 24.28 29.57 -4.96
N GLY A 111 24.11 30.54 -4.08
CA GLY A 111 24.38 31.95 -4.38
C GLY A 111 23.17 32.88 -4.31
N GLY A 112 22.85 33.33 -3.09
CA GLY A 112 22.22 34.61 -2.79
C GLY A 112 22.97 35.29 -1.66
#